data_AF-A0A1Q7IDH9-F1
#
_entry.id   AF-A0A1Q7IDH9-F1
#
_cell.length_a   1.000
_cell.length_b   1.000
_cell.length_c   1.000
_cell.angle_alpha   90.00
_cell.angle_beta   90.00
_cell.angle_gamma   90.00
#
_symmetry.space_group_name_H-M   'P 1'
#
loop_
_entity.id
_entity.type
_entity.pdbx_description
1 polymer ?
#
loop_
_entity_poly.entity_id
_entity_poly.type
_entity_poly.pdbx_seq_one_letter_code
_entity_poly.pdbx_strand_id
1 'polypeptide(L)'
;QLIITVLNETKMVDGVETRVVEERETKNGQLIEVARNYFAISRRTNDVFYFGEDVDMYKDGKVVNHDGSWLSGVNGAKFGLIMPGQPLVNASYYQEVAPGAAMDRATIISTTETVYTPAGEFTNCLKIRETTPLQVITEYKYYAPGIGMVRDGTLKLVKGGKVDLKARP
;
A
#
# COMPACT_ATOMS: atom_id res chain seq x y z
N GLN A 1 -11.39 2.77 -9.66
CA GLN A 1 -11.61 1.52 -8.90
C GLN A 1 -10.24 0.96 -8.61
N LEU A 2 -9.99 0.62 -7.36
CA LEU A 2 -8.76 -0.02 -6.93
C LEU A 2 -9.08 -1.44 -6.46
N ILE A 3 -8.31 -2.42 -6.91
CA ILE A 3 -8.36 -3.80 -6.44
C ILE A 3 -6.98 -4.17 -5.91
N ILE A 4 -6.93 -4.59 -4.65
CA ILE A 4 -5.70 -5.01 -3.98
C ILE A 4 -5.78 -6.51 -3.73
N THR A 5 -4.79 -7.26 -4.20
CA THR A 5 -4.75 -8.72 -4.09
C THR A 5 -3.41 -9.19 -3.54
N VAL A 6 -3.43 -9.87 -2.40
CA VAL A 6 -2.26 -10.61 -1.92
C VAL A 6 -2.08 -11.85 -2.79
N LEU A 7 -0.99 -11.91 -3.55
CA LEU A 7 -0.72 -13.00 -4.49
C LEU A 7 -0.11 -14.20 -3.77
N ASN A 8 -0.22 -15.40 -4.37
CA ASN A 8 0.54 -16.57 -3.92
C ASN A 8 1.96 -16.60 -4.51
N GLU A 9 2.63 -15.45 -4.45
CA GLU A 9 3.93 -15.22 -5.07
C GLU A 9 4.84 -14.48 -4.10
N THR A 10 6.14 -14.73 -4.20
CA THR A 10 7.17 -14.05 -3.44
C THR A 10 8.26 -13.50 -4.37
N LYS A 11 8.98 -12.48 -3.91
CA LYS A 11 10.14 -11.91 -4.60
C LYS A 11 11.24 -11.60 -3.60
N MET A 12 12.48 -11.92 -3.96
CA MET A 12 13.65 -11.46 -3.19
C MET A 12 13.93 -9.99 -3.53
N VAL A 13 13.91 -9.12 -2.53
CA VAL A 13 14.28 -7.70 -2.66
C VAL A 13 15.26 -7.38 -1.53
N ASP A 14 16.43 -6.83 -1.87
CA ASP A 14 17.45 -6.43 -0.90
C ASP A 14 17.81 -7.53 0.13
N GLY A 15 17.88 -8.78 -0.35
CA GLY A 15 18.21 -9.96 0.48
C GLY A 15 17.07 -10.48 1.36
N VAL A 16 15.85 -9.91 1.27
CA VAL A 16 14.67 -10.33 2.04
C VAL A 16 13.62 -10.94 1.12
N GLU A 17 13.04 -12.08 1.53
CA GLU A 17 11.88 -12.64 0.84
C GLU A 17 10.63 -11.81 1.17
N THR A 18 9.99 -11.28 0.13
CA THR A 18 8.81 -10.43 0.23
C THR A 18 7.58 -11.12 -0.38
N ARG A 19 6.40 -10.84 0.17
CA ARG A 19 5.10 -11.21 -0.41
C ARG A 19 4.71 -10.17 -1.46
N VAL A 20 4.26 -10.64 -2.62
CA VAL A 20 3.73 -9.75 -3.65
C VAL A 20 2.27 -9.41 -3.37
N VAL A 21 1.98 -8.11 -3.34
CA VAL A 21 0.62 -7.55 -3.27
C VAL A 21 0.40 -6.75 -4.54
N GLU A 22 -0.56 -7.16 -5.35
CA GLU A 22 -0.89 -6.49 -6.61
C GLU A 22 -2.00 -5.46 -6.38
N GLU A 23 -1.77 -4.25 -6.83
CA GLU A 23 -2.76 -3.20 -6.96
C GLU A 23 -3.11 -3.02 -8.44
N ARG A 24 -4.39 -3.01 -8.76
CA ARG A 24 -4.89 -2.72 -10.11
C ARG A 24 -5.82 -1.54 -10.04
N GLU A 25 -5.46 -0.45 -10.71
CA GLU A 25 -6.30 0.72 -10.80
C GLU A 25 -6.96 0.85 -12.18
N THR A 26 -8.28 1.02 -12.15
CA THR A 26 -9.12 1.22 -13.33
C THR A 26 -9.88 2.54 -13.21
N LYS A 27 -9.84 3.38 -14.24
CA LYS A 27 -10.61 4.62 -14.34
C LYS A 27 -11.57 4.55 -15.51
N ASN A 28 -12.86 4.82 -15.27
CA ASN A 28 -13.92 4.74 -16.29
C ASN A 28 -13.94 3.39 -17.06
N GLY A 29 -13.63 2.29 -16.37
CA GLY A 29 -13.57 0.95 -16.97
C GLY A 29 -12.27 0.63 -17.73
N GLN A 30 -11.33 1.56 -17.81
CA GLN A 30 -10.02 1.34 -18.45
C GLN A 30 -8.94 1.13 -17.38
N LEU A 31 -8.13 0.08 -17.55
CA LEU A 31 -6.94 -0.15 -16.73
C LEU A 31 -5.95 1.00 -16.96
N ILE A 32 -5.54 1.65 -15.88
CA ILE A 32 -4.58 2.77 -15.92
C ILE A 32 -3.26 2.43 -15.23
N GLU A 33 -3.27 1.50 -14.29
CA GLU A 33 -2.08 1.11 -13.53
C GLU A 33 -2.19 -0.32 -13.01
N VAL A 34 -1.07 -1.04 -13.04
CA VAL A 34 -0.84 -2.23 -12.22
C VAL A 34 0.47 -2.07 -11.47
N ALA A 35 0.41 -2.11 -10.14
CA ALA A 35 1.58 -2.05 -9.28
C ALA A 35 1.75 -3.37 -8.52
N ARG A 36 2.96 -3.93 -8.53
CA ARG A 36 3.33 -5.13 -7.76
C ARG A 36 4.21 -4.70 -6.60
N ASN A 37 3.60 -4.64 -5.43
CA ASN A 37 4.17 -4.15 -4.19
C ASN A 37 4.82 -5.29 -3.40
N TYR A 38 5.94 -5.00 -2.74
CA TYR A 38 6.77 -6.00 -2.05
C TYR A 38 6.80 -5.76 -0.54
N PHE A 39 6.16 -6.64 0.23
CA PHE A 39 6.07 -6.50 1.70
C PHE A 39 6.72 -7.66 2.45
N ALA A 40 7.32 -7.37 3.61
CA ALA A 40 7.76 -8.40 4.54
C ALA A 40 7.34 -8.06 5.98
N ILE A 41 7.12 -9.09 6.80
CA ILE A 41 6.73 -8.93 8.20
C ILE A 41 7.86 -9.41 9.10
N SER A 42 8.29 -8.54 10.02
CA SER A 42 9.23 -8.92 11.08
C SER A 42 8.56 -9.86 12.07
N ARG A 43 9.08 -11.08 12.19
CA ARG A 43 8.61 -12.04 13.21
C ARG A 43 8.92 -11.62 14.65
N ARG A 44 9.80 -10.63 14.84
CA ARG A 44 10.20 -10.15 16.17
C ARG A 44 9.29 -9.05 16.69
N THR A 45 8.84 -8.17 15.80
CA THR A 45 8.12 -6.94 16.17
C THR A 45 6.70 -6.87 15.59
N ASN A 46 6.36 -7.76 14.65
CA ASN A 46 5.16 -7.71 13.82
C ASN A 46 5.06 -6.45 12.94
N ASP A 47 6.15 -5.68 12.80
CA ASP A 47 6.23 -4.59 11.85
C ASP A 47 6.15 -5.13 10.42
N VAL A 48 5.39 -4.43 9.59
CA VAL A 48 5.31 -4.67 8.15
C VAL A 48 6.16 -3.63 7.45
N PHE A 49 7.11 -4.09 6.65
CA PHE A 49 8.02 -3.27 5.88
C PHE A 49 7.65 -3.33 4.40
N TYR A 50 7.80 -2.20 3.71
CA TYR A 50 7.56 -2.03 2.29
C TYR A 50 8.88 -1.83 1.55
N PHE A 51 9.19 -2.75 0.64
CA PHE A 51 10.46 -2.86 -0.07
C PHE A 51 10.42 -2.21 -1.46
N GLY A 52 9.28 -1.64 -1.85
CA GLY A 52 9.05 -0.99 -3.13
C GLY A 52 8.11 -1.76 -4.03
N GLU A 53 8.07 -1.35 -5.29
CA GLU A 53 7.11 -1.79 -6.30
C GLU A 53 7.69 -1.77 -7.71
N ASP A 54 7.16 -2.67 -8.53
CA ASP A 54 7.23 -2.57 -10.00
C ASP A 54 5.86 -2.08 -10.50
N VAL A 55 5.85 -0.98 -11.24
CA VAL A 55 4.65 -0.31 -11.75
C VAL A 55 4.59 -0.41 -13.27
N ASP A 56 3.41 -0.72 -13.79
CA ASP A 56 3.06 -0.63 -15.20
C ASP A 56 1.93 0.39 -15.38
N MET A 57 2.23 1.52 -16.03
CA MET A 57 1.23 2.51 -16.40
C MET A 57 0.62 2.16 -17.75
N TYR A 58 -0.70 2.22 -17.86
CA TYR A 58 -1.43 1.84 -19.06
C TYR A 58 -2.10 3.03 -19.75
N LYS A 59 -2.05 3.02 -21.09
CA LYS A 59 -2.87 3.86 -21.95
C LYS A 59 -3.37 3.04 -23.13
N ASP A 60 -4.66 3.10 -23.40
CA ASP A 60 -5.30 2.36 -24.50
C ASP A 60 -4.96 0.86 -24.51
N GLY A 61 -4.87 0.26 -23.30
CA GLY A 61 -4.57 -1.16 -23.09
C GLY A 61 -3.11 -1.56 -23.28
N LYS A 62 -2.19 -0.60 -23.44
CA LYS A 62 -0.75 -0.86 -23.58
C LYS A 62 0.02 -0.21 -22.45
N VAL A 63 1.08 -0.88 -21.99
CA VAL A 63 2.05 -0.29 -21.06
C VAL A 63 2.75 0.88 -21.77
N VAL A 64 2.79 2.03 -21.12
CA VAL A 64 3.42 3.26 -21.66
C VAL A 64 4.68 3.67 -20.92
N ASN A 65 4.78 3.37 -19.63
CA ASN A 65 5.99 3.56 -18.82
C ASN A 65 5.90 2.76 -17.52
N HIS A 66 6.92 2.91 -16.69
CA HIS A 66 7.05 2.29 -15.36
C HIS A 66 7.24 3.34 -14.26
N ASP A 67 6.68 4.53 -14.47
CA ASP A 67 6.81 5.64 -13.52
C ASP A 67 6.24 5.22 -12.15
N GLY A 68 6.94 5.57 -11.08
CA GLY A 68 6.62 5.12 -9.72
C GLY A 68 7.37 3.86 -9.27
N SER A 69 8.01 3.11 -10.17
CA SER A 69 8.76 1.92 -9.78
C SER A 69 10.01 2.26 -8.95
N TRP A 70 10.19 1.55 -7.83
CA TRP A 70 11.40 1.63 -7.01
C TRP A 70 11.59 0.35 -6.20
N LEU A 71 12.84 0.02 -5.86
CA LEU A 71 13.16 -1.16 -5.03
C LEU A 71 14.23 -0.83 -4.01
N SER A 72 14.08 -1.31 -2.78
CA SER A 72 15.13 -1.23 -1.75
C SER A 72 16.45 -1.80 -2.29
N GLY A 73 17.55 -1.12 -1.99
CA GLY A 73 18.89 -1.48 -2.44
C GLY A 73 19.23 -0.97 -3.86
N VAL A 74 18.28 -0.37 -4.58
CA VAL A 74 18.50 0.20 -5.93
C VAL A 74 18.53 1.72 -5.87
N ASN A 75 19.50 2.36 -6.51
CA ASN A 75 19.59 3.83 -6.64
C ASN A 75 19.49 4.60 -5.30
N GLY A 76 19.98 4.00 -4.21
CA GLY A 76 19.93 4.58 -2.87
C GLY A 76 18.59 4.45 -2.16
N ALA A 77 17.62 3.76 -2.75
CA ALA A 77 16.34 3.49 -2.12
C ALA A 77 16.46 2.49 -0.96
N LYS A 78 15.60 2.64 0.04
CA LYS A 78 15.54 1.79 1.24
C LYS A 78 14.10 1.46 1.57
N PHE A 79 13.87 0.23 2.04
CA PHE A 79 12.57 -0.16 2.56
C PHE A 79 12.13 0.74 3.73
N GLY A 80 10.84 1.00 3.81
CA GLY A 80 10.22 1.75 4.90
C GLY A 80 9.29 0.90 5.74
N LEU A 81 8.79 1.47 6.84
CA LEU A 81 7.78 0.87 7.69
C LEU A 81 6.40 1.21 7.13
N ILE A 82 5.63 0.24 6.63
CA ILE A 82 4.26 0.52 6.16
C ILE A 82 3.25 0.45 7.30
N MET A 83 3.46 -0.47 8.24
CA MET A 83 2.57 -0.69 9.37
C MET A 83 3.38 -1.11 10.61
N PRO A 84 3.41 -0.32 11.69
CA PRO A 84 4.01 -0.75 12.95
C PRO A 84 3.21 -1.89 13.57
N GLY A 85 3.90 -2.88 14.12
CA GLY A 85 3.29 -3.96 14.89
C GLY A 85 2.63 -3.48 16.19
N GLN A 86 3.08 -2.32 16.69
CA GLN A 86 2.47 -1.60 17.79
C GLN A 86 2.26 -0.11 17.41
N PRO A 87 1.08 0.25 16.89
CA PRO A 87 0.77 1.64 16.55
C PRO A 87 0.76 2.55 17.78
N LEU A 88 1.50 3.66 17.72
CA LEU A 88 1.53 4.69 18.75
C LEU A 88 1.02 6.01 18.17
N VAL A 89 0.00 6.60 18.78
CA VAL A 89 -0.55 7.89 18.36
C VAL A 89 0.53 8.97 18.40
N ASN A 90 0.56 9.82 17.37
CA ASN A 90 1.57 10.84 17.08
C ASN A 90 2.96 10.32 16.66
N ALA A 91 3.21 9.01 16.67
CA ALA A 91 4.43 8.48 16.06
C ALA A 91 4.43 8.73 14.56
N SER A 92 5.60 9.07 14.02
CA SER A 92 5.82 9.28 12.60
C SER A 92 6.92 8.35 12.09
N TYR A 93 6.78 7.90 10.84
CA TYR A 93 7.70 6.97 10.20
C TYR A 93 7.72 7.18 8.69
N TYR A 94 8.79 6.70 8.05
CA TYR A 94 8.92 6.69 6.60
C TYR A 94 8.31 5.38 6.07
N GLN A 95 7.37 5.50 5.15
CA GLN A 95 6.81 4.37 4.41
C GLN A 95 7.68 4.04 3.21
N GLU A 96 8.29 5.07 2.62
CA GLU A 96 9.12 4.95 1.43
C GLU A 96 10.34 5.85 1.57
N VAL A 97 11.47 5.36 1.08
CA VAL A 97 12.72 6.11 1.04
C VAL A 97 13.38 5.84 -0.32
N ALA A 98 12.83 6.39 -1.40
CA ALA A 98 13.35 6.30 -2.76
C ALA A 98 13.53 7.72 -3.36
N PRO A 99 14.73 8.31 -3.26
CA PRO A 99 14.97 9.69 -3.67
C PRO A 99 14.53 9.99 -5.11
N GLY A 100 13.63 10.97 -5.26
CA GLY A 100 13.09 11.40 -6.56
C GLY A 100 12.02 10.50 -7.16
N ALA A 101 11.73 9.34 -6.55
CA ALA A 101 10.70 8.41 -7.00
C ALA A 101 9.52 8.36 -6.02
N ALA A 102 9.77 8.01 -4.75
CA ALA A 102 8.73 7.76 -3.75
C ALA A 102 9.29 8.05 -2.34
N MET A 103 8.63 8.89 -1.55
CA MET A 103 9.20 9.43 -0.30
C MET A 103 8.15 9.64 0.80
N ASP A 104 7.14 8.79 0.82
CA ASP A 104 6.00 8.93 1.71
C ASP A 104 6.34 8.73 3.19
N ARG A 105 5.67 9.54 4.01
CA ARG A 105 5.78 9.59 5.47
C ARG A 105 4.41 9.50 6.07
N ALA A 106 4.24 8.68 7.09
CA ALA A 106 3.02 8.58 7.85
C ALA A 106 3.17 9.15 9.25
N THR A 107 2.10 9.77 9.75
CA THR A 107 1.87 10.03 11.18
C THR A 107 0.61 9.29 11.61
N ILE A 108 0.68 8.54 12.71
CA ILE A 108 -0.51 7.91 13.30
C ILE A 108 -1.34 8.97 14.01
N ILE A 109 -2.59 9.13 13.58
CA ILE A 109 -3.51 10.14 14.10
C ILE A 109 -4.46 9.54 15.14
N SER A 110 -4.91 8.31 14.93
CA SER A 110 -5.89 7.66 15.80
C SER A 110 -5.81 6.14 15.63
N THR A 111 -6.14 5.40 16.67
CA THR A 111 -6.25 3.92 16.67
C THR A 111 -7.67 3.45 17.01
N THR A 112 -8.63 4.37 17.12
CA THR A 112 -9.98 4.11 17.63
C THR A 112 -11.07 4.62 16.69
N GLU A 113 -10.74 4.90 15.42
CA GLU A 113 -11.74 5.41 14.47
C GLU A 113 -12.80 4.36 14.17
N THR A 114 -14.04 4.83 13.95
CA THR A 114 -15.10 4.06 13.31
C THR A 114 -15.24 4.53 11.86
N VAL A 115 -15.14 3.60 10.91
CA VAL A 115 -15.17 3.88 9.47
C VAL A 115 -16.36 3.16 8.83
N TYR A 116 -17.24 3.94 8.20
CA TYR A 116 -18.37 3.42 7.44
C TYR A 116 -18.05 3.36 5.94
N THR A 117 -18.20 2.17 5.38
CA THR A 117 -17.95 1.86 3.97
C THR A 117 -19.11 1.04 3.38
N PRO A 118 -19.21 0.91 2.05
CA PRO A 118 -20.17 -0.03 1.46
C PRO A 118 -19.97 -1.49 1.89
N ALA A 119 -18.76 -1.89 2.30
CA ALA A 119 -18.48 -3.22 2.84
C ALA A 119 -18.97 -3.42 4.29
N GLY A 120 -19.38 -2.34 4.98
CA GLY A 120 -19.86 -2.37 6.36
C GLY A 120 -19.21 -1.33 7.25
N GLU A 121 -19.47 -1.48 8.56
CA GLU A 121 -18.88 -0.69 9.64
C GLU A 121 -17.63 -1.39 10.17
N PHE A 122 -16.55 -0.63 10.34
CA PHE A 122 -15.30 -1.07 10.94
C PHE A 122 -14.97 -0.20 12.15
N THR A 123 -14.68 -0.82 13.30
CA THR A 123 -14.30 -0.14 14.54
C THR A 123 -12.83 -0.40 14.87
N ASN A 124 -12.27 0.41 15.78
CA ASN A 124 -10.85 0.34 16.15
C ASN A 124 -9.91 0.49 14.94
N CYS A 125 -10.30 1.34 13.99
CA CYS A 125 -9.50 1.58 12.81
C CYS A 125 -8.32 2.49 13.15
N LEU A 126 -7.15 2.13 12.61
CA LEU A 126 -6.00 3.02 12.54
C LEU A 126 -6.30 4.09 11.49
N LYS A 127 -6.05 5.35 11.82
CA LYS A 127 -6.00 6.47 10.88
C LYS A 127 -4.57 6.99 10.82
N ILE A 128 -4.03 7.03 9.61
CA ILE A 128 -2.74 7.66 9.35
C ILE A 128 -2.93 8.89 8.48
N ARG A 129 -2.06 9.87 8.68
CA ARG A 129 -1.88 11.02 7.80
C ARG A 129 -0.61 10.81 7.01
N GLU A 130 -0.70 10.84 5.70
CA GLU A 130 0.43 10.70 4.80
C GLU A 130 0.83 12.05 4.20
N THR A 131 2.14 12.24 4.06
CA THR A 131 2.76 13.42 3.45
C THR A 131 4.01 13.00 2.69
N THR A 132 4.41 13.81 1.71
CA THR A 132 5.63 13.57 0.93
C THR A 132 6.38 14.89 0.71
N PRO A 133 7.72 14.89 0.66
CA PRO A 133 8.47 16.07 0.28
C PRO A 133 8.40 16.36 -1.23
N LEU A 134 7.93 15.41 -2.06
CA LEU A 134 7.89 15.56 -3.52
C LEU A 134 6.77 16.49 -3.99
N GLN A 135 5.71 16.62 -3.20
CA GLN A 135 4.56 17.47 -3.49
C GLN A 135 3.85 17.89 -2.20
N VAL A 136 3.25 19.08 -2.19
CA VAL A 136 2.54 19.61 -1.02
C VAL A 136 1.12 19.04 -0.99
N ILE A 137 1.02 17.74 -0.69
CA ILE A 137 -0.24 17.03 -0.50
C ILE A 137 -0.32 16.43 0.90
N THR A 138 -1.54 16.21 1.38
CA THR A 138 -1.80 15.46 2.60
C THR A 138 -2.98 14.56 2.37
N GLU A 139 -2.79 13.28 2.64
CA GLU A 139 -3.82 12.27 2.50
C GLU A 139 -4.04 11.53 3.81
N TYR A 140 -5.16 10.83 3.91
CA TYR A 140 -5.49 10.03 5.07
C TYR A 140 -5.92 8.64 4.63
N LYS A 141 -5.24 7.64 5.20
CA LYS A 141 -5.60 6.22 5.04
C LYS A 141 -6.12 5.66 6.35
N TYR A 142 -7.01 4.69 6.23
CA TYR A 142 -7.64 4.01 7.36
C TYR A 142 -7.50 2.51 7.21
N TYR A 143 -7.10 1.84 8.29
CA TYR A 143 -6.88 0.40 8.32
C TYR A 143 -7.70 -0.23 9.45
N ALA A 144 -8.45 -1.28 9.13
CA ALA A 144 -9.22 -2.04 10.10
C ALA A 144 -8.51 -3.36 10.47
N PRO A 145 -8.54 -3.77 11.75
CA PRO A 145 -7.98 -5.05 12.18
C PRO A 145 -8.55 -6.24 11.39
N GLY A 146 -7.68 -7.14 10.94
CA GLY A 146 -8.06 -8.34 10.18
C GLY A 146 -8.50 -8.11 8.73
N ILE A 147 -8.62 -6.85 8.30
CA ILE A 147 -9.04 -6.47 6.93
C ILE A 147 -7.91 -5.77 6.18
N GLY A 148 -7.16 -4.88 6.84
CA GLY A 148 -6.21 -3.99 6.18
C GLY A 148 -6.87 -2.67 5.78
N MET A 149 -6.49 -2.11 4.64
CA MET A 149 -6.96 -0.78 4.22
C MET A 149 -8.46 -0.78 3.93
N VAL A 150 -9.21 0.06 4.63
CA VAL A 150 -10.67 0.24 4.46
C VAL A 150 -11.03 1.56 3.80
N ARG A 151 -10.13 2.53 3.81
CA ARG A 151 -10.28 3.83 3.14
C ARG A 151 -8.93 4.40 2.75
N ASP A 152 -8.88 4.94 1.54
CA ASP A 152 -7.74 5.68 1.01
C ASP A 152 -8.24 7.00 0.40
N GLY A 153 -8.00 8.12 1.10
CA GLY A 153 -8.54 9.42 0.73
C GLY A 153 -10.06 9.41 0.58
N THR A 154 -10.54 9.41 -0.66
CA THR A 154 -11.98 9.33 -1.01
C THR A 154 -12.46 7.92 -1.35
N LEU A 155 -11.55 6.99 -1.66
CA LEU A 155 -11.85 5.60 -1.94
C LEU A 155 -12.23 4.86 -0.66
N LYS A 156 -13.31 4.08 -0.72
CA LYS A 156 -13.81 3.27 0.40
C LYS A 156 -13.88 1.81 -0.02
N LEU A 157 -13.63 0.91 0.92
CA LEU A 157 -13.76 -0.52 0.70
C LEU A 157 -15.21 -0.89 0.33
N VAL A 158 -15.38 -1.51 -0.84
CA VAL A 158 -16.69 -1.97 -1.31
C VAL A 158 -16.91 -3.44 -1.00
N LYS A 159 -15.86 -4.25 -1.08
CA LYS A 159 -15.89 -5.69 -0.80
C LYS A 159 -14.49 -6.16 -0.42
N GLY A 160 -14.39 -7.10 0.51
CA GLY A 160 -13.16 -7.81 0.86
C GLY A 160 -13.40 -9.31 0.99
N GLY A 161 -12.35 -10.11 0.89
CA GLY A 161 -12.43 -11.56 1.06
C GLY A 161 -11.27 -12.32 0.44
N LYS A 162 -11.35 -13.66 0.50
CA LYS A 162 -10.40 -14.54 -0.19
C LYS A 162 -10.82 -14.66 -1.66
N VAL A 163 -9.85 -14.59 -2.56
CA VAL A 163 -10.05 -14.75 -4.01
C VAL A 163 -9.37 -16.03 -4.45
N ASP A 164 -10.04 -16.86 -5.25
CA ASP A 164 -9.37 -17.93 -5.99
C ASP A 164 -8.56 -17.29 -7.12
N LEU A 165 -7.23 -17.36 -7.03
CA LEU A 165 -6.34 -16.71 -7.97
C LEU A 165 -6.48 -17.28 -9.39
N LYS A 166 -7.03 -18.51 -9.55
CA LYS A 166 -7.29 -19.13 -10.86
C LYS A 166 -8.55 -18.63 -11.55
N ALA A 167 -9.44 -17.95 -10.81
CA ALA A 167 -10.72 -17.47 -11.30
C ALA A 167 -10.70 -15.96 -11.62
N ARG A 168 -9.52 -15.34 -11.70
CA ARG A 168 -9.40 -13.93 -12.05
C ARG A 168 -9.69 -13.74 -13.56
N PRO A 169 -10.50 -12.73 -13.91
CA PRO A 169 -10.68 -12.34 -15.31
C PRO A 169 -9.40 -11.76 -15.92
#